data_AF-A0A412KAV9-F1
#
_entry.id   AF-A0A412KAV9-F1
#
_cell.length_a   1.000
_cell.length_b   1.000
_cell.length_c   1.000
_cell.angle_alpha   90.00
_cell.angle_beta   90.00
_cell.angle_gamma   90.00
#
_symmetry.space_group_name_H-M   'P 1'
#
loop_
_entity.id
_entity.type
_entity.pdbx_description
1 polymer ?
#
loop_
_entity_poly.entity_id
_entity_poly.type
_entity_poly.pdbx_seq_one_letter_code
_entity_poly.pdbx_strand_id
1 'polypeptide(L)'
;MFFWGVLGLAWVKLMLPWLLRLIQRIPWKIRYSLTAVCLALMLVDAAMTLMALDAWYSRMAGIEPDSPVMSFFNTYFNDDFMAERFQTMSLDPGKAGRL
;
A
#
# COMPACT_ATOMS: atom_id res chain seq x y z
N MET A 1 -16.45 -4.35 28.83
CA MET A 1 -15.00 -4.34 29.15
C MET A 1 -14.51 -5.68 29.70
N PHE A 2 -15.19 -6.31 30.67
CA PHE A 2 -14.78 -7.60 31.25
C PHE A 2 -14.65 -8.76 30.23
N PHE A 3 -15.60 -8.87 29.30
CA PHE A 3 -15.57 -9.87 28.23
C PHE A 3 -14.32 -9.78 27.33
N TRP A 4 -13.89 -8.56 27.00
CA TRP A 4 -12.68 -8.33 26.20
C TRP A 4 -11.40 -8.68 26.97
N GLY A 5 -11.38 -8.49 28.30
CA GLY A 5 -10.27 -8.93 29.15
C GLY A 5 -10.14 -10.46 29.20
N VAL A 6 -11.26 -11.18 29.36
CA VAL A 6 -11.27 -12.65 29.33
C VAL A 6 -10.88 -13.19 27.95
N LEU A 7 -11.36 -12.55 26.88
CA LEU A 7 -11.01 -12.93 25.51
C LEU A 7 -9.53 -12.70 25.21
N GLY A 8 -8.94 -11.60 25.71
CA GLY A 8 -7.50 -11.34 25.63
C GLY A 8 -6.67 -12.38 26.38
N LEU A 9 -7.09 -12.77 27.60
CA LEU A 9 -6.46 -13.86 28.36
C LEU A 9 -6.54 -15.21 27.65
N ALA A 10 -7.71 -15.54 27.10
CA ALA A 10 -7.91 -16.75 26.30
C ALA A 10 -7.01 -16.73 25.05
N TRP A 11 -6.90 -15.60 24.36
CA TRP A 11 -6.03 -15.43 23.20
C TRP A 11 -4.56 -15.68 23.52
N VAL A 12 -4.04 -15.04 24.58
CA VAL A 12 -2.64 -15.17 25.00
C VAL A 12 -2.33 -16.60 25.44
N LYS A 13 -3.28 -17.29 26.08
CA LYS A 13 -3.04 -18.64 26.60
C LYS A 13 -3.25 -19.76 25.58
N LEU A 14 -4.13 -19.57 24.58
CA LEU A 14 -4.50 -20.61 23.62
C LEU A 14 -3.94 -20.37 22.22
N MET A 15 -4.13 -19.17 21.67
CA MET A 15 -3.77 -18.87 20.27
C MET A 15 -2.28 -18.55 20.13
N LEU A 16 -1.73 -17.74 21.03
CA LEU A 16 -0.31 -17.35 21.01
C LEU A 16 0.67 -18.55 21.01
N PRO A 17 0.54 -19.59 21.87
CA PRO A 17 1.48 -20.71 21.86
C PRO A 17 1.34 -21.60 20.62
N TRP A 18 0.18 -21.62 19.96
CA TRP A 18 0.00 -22.27 18.68
C TRP A 18 0.68 -21.49 17.55
N LEU A 19 0.49 -20.18 17.52
CA LEU A 19 1.11 -19.29 16.54
C LEU A 19 2.65 -19.30 16.65
N LEU A 20 3.19 -19.24 17.87
CA LEU A 20 4.63 -19.30 18.12
C LEU A 20 5.24 -20.64 17.71
N ARG A 21 4.53 -21.76 17.89
CA ARG A 21 4.97 -23.08 17.39
C ARG A 21 4.95 -23.14 15.87
N LEU A 22 3.95 -22.53 15.23
CA LEU A 22 3.85 -22.44 13.78
C LEU A 22 5.03 -21.63 13.21
N ILE A 23 5.32 -20.47 13.79
CA ILE A 23 6.42 -19.58 13.36
C ILE A 23 7.79 -20.26 13.57
N GLN A 24 7.98 -20.97 14.68
CA GLN A 24 9.24 -21.68 14.95
C GLN A 24 9.48 -22.88 14.03
N ARG A 25 8.45 -23.43 13.38
CA ARG A 25 8.63 -24.44 12.32
C ARG A 25 9.13 -23.85 11.01
N ILE A 26 9.04 -22.54 10.81
CA ILE A 26 9.46 -21.91 9.56
C ILE A 26 10.98 -21.80 9.57
N PRO A 27 11.69 -22.46 8.63
CA PRO A 27 13.14 -22.39 8.57
C PRO A 27 13.59 -20.95 8.29
N TRP A 28 14.65 -20.52 8.98
CA TRP A 28 15.17 -19.16 8.94
C TRP A 28 15.42 -18.65 7.51
N LYS A 29 15.87 -19.51 6.59
CA LYS A 29 16.08 -19.18 5.18
C LYS A 29 14.80 -18.72 4.46
N ILE A 30 13.66 -19.35 4.75
CA ILE A 30 12.37 -18.97 4.15
C ILE A 30 11.90 -17.65 4.72
N ARG A 31 12.09 -17.39 6.02
CA ARG A 31 11.70 -16.12 6.64
C ARG A 31 12.38 -14.93 5.96
N TYR A 32 13.70 -15.00 5.78
CA TYR A 32 14.44 -13.90 5.14
C TYR A 32 14.05 -13.73 3.67
N SER A 33 13.92 -14.82 2.91
CA SER A 33 13.48 -14.76 1.52
C SER A 33 12.07 -14.17 1.39
N LEU A 34 11.13 -14.64 2.22
CA LEU A 34 9.75 -14.16 2.22
C LEU A 34 9.68 -12.67 2.60
N THR A 35 10.38 -12.25 3.66
CA THR A 35 10.43 -10.83 4.04
C THR A 35 11.05 -9.98 2.93
N ALA A 36 12.11 -10.45 2.28
CA ALA A 36 12.73 -9.72 1.18
C ALA A 36 11.80 -9.59 -0.04
N VAL A 37 11.08 -10.68 -0.39
CA VAL A 37 10.07 -10.65 -1.46
C VAL A 37 8.92 -9.72 -1.09
N CYS A 38 8.39 -9.80 0.13
CA CYS A 38 7.34 -8.89 0.60
C CYS A 38 7.81 -7.43 0.59
N LEU A 39 9.05 -7.16 1.01
CA LEU A 39 9.63 -5.82 0.95
C LEU A 39 9.74 -5.33 -0.50
N ALA A 40 10.23 -6.18 -1.42
CA ALA A 40 10.30 -5.84 -2.83
C ALA A 40 8.91 -5.54 -3.42
N LEU A 41 7.90 -6.34 -3.07
CA LEU A 41 6.52 -6.09 -3.48
C LEU A 41 5.97 -4.78 -2.92
N MET A 42 6.22 -4.48 -1.64
CA MET A 42 5.85 -3.19 -1.03
C MET A 42 6.56 -2.01 -1.70
N LEU A 43 7.83 -2.16 -2.08
CA LEU A 43 8.56 -1.11 -2.80
C LEU A 43 7.96 -0.86 -4.19
N VAL A 44 7.62 -1.92 -4.92
CA VAL A 44 6.95 -1.80 -6.22
C VAL A 44 5.57 -1.16 -6.07
N ASP A 45 4.79 -1.59 -5.09
CA ASP A 45 3.46 -1.03 -4.80
C ASP A 45 3.53 0.47 -4.44
N ALA A 46 4.48 0.85 -3.59
CA ALA A 46 4.71 2.24 -3.23
C ALA A 46 5.15 3.09 -4.43
N ALA A 47 6.08 2.58 -5.25
CA ALA A 47 6.53 3.27 -6.46
C ALA A 47 5.38 3.46 -7.47
N MET A 48 4.58 2.41 -7.70
CA MET A 48 3.40 2.47 -8.56
C MET A 48 2.38 3.49 -8.05
N THR A 49 2.14 3.53 -6.73
CA THR A 49 1.22 4.49 -6.10
C THR A 49 1.72 5.94 -6.29
N LEU A 50 3.02 6.19 -6.12
CA LEU A 50 3.60 7.52 -6.33
C LEU A 50 3.48 7.97 -7.79
N MET A 51 3.76 7.08 -8.75
CA MET A 51 3.63 7.39 -10.18
C MET A 51 2.18 7.63 -10.59
N ALA A 52 1.23 6.85 -10.06
CA ALA A 52 -0.19 7.06 -10.30
C ALA A 52 -0.68 8.41 -9.74
N LEU A 53 -0.21 8.78 -8.54
CA LEU A 53 -0.51 10.09 -7.94
C LEU A 53 0.08 11.24 -8.77
N ASP A 54 1.32 11.13 -9.23
CA ASP A 54 1.96 12.15 -10.07
C ASP A 54 1.22 12.35 -11.41
N ALA A 55 0.83 11.25 -12.06
CA ALA A 55 0.01 11.28 -13.27
C ALA A 55 -1.36 11.92 -13.02
N TRP A 56 -2.01 11.58 -11.90
CA TRP A 56 -3.28 12.17 -11.51
C TRP A 56 -3.16 13.68 -11.22
N TYR A 57 -2.11 14.09 -10.50
CA TYR A 57 -1.85 15.49 -10.18
C TYR A 57 -1.53 16.32 -11.42
N SER A 58 -0.72 15.76 -12.34
CA SER A 58 -0.40 16.38 -13.63
C SER A 58 -1.66 16.55 -14.49
N ARG A 59 -2.54 15.55 -14.51
CA ARG A 59 -3.83 15.60 -15.21
C ARG A 59 -4.76 16.66 -14.63
N MET A 60 -4.86 16.75 -13.30
CA MET A 60 -5.62 17.81 -12.62
C MET A 60 -5.07 19.22 -12.91
N ALA A 61 -3.77 19.35 -13.13
CA ALA A 61 -3.12 20.59 -13.54
C ALA A 61 -3.23 20.89 -15.06
N GLY A 62 -3.86 20.00 -15.85
CA GLY A 62 -4.02 20.16 -17.30
C GLY A 62 -2.75 19.88 -18.11
N ILE A 63 -1.76 19.19 -17.53
CA ILE A 63 -0.51 18.84 -18.19
C ILE A 63 -0.70 17.55 -18.99
N GLU A 64 -0.38 17.58 -20.29
CA GLU A 64 -0.44 16.38 -21.13
C GLU A 64 0.65 15.36 -20.75
N PRO A 65 0.35 14.05 -20.83
CA PRO A 65 1.32 13.01 -20.52
C PRO A 65 2.52 13.05 -21.47
N ASP A 66 3.72 13.18 -20.91
CA ASP A 66 4.98 13.27 -21.65
C ASP A 66 5.64 11.91 -21.94
N SER A 67 5.15 10.85 -21.29
CA SER A 67 5.79 9.55 -21.26
C SER A 67 4.78 8.40 -21.36
N PRO A 68 5.18 7.25 -21.96
CA PRO A 68 4.32 6.07 -22.06
C PRO A 68 3.87 5.55 -20.69
N VAL A 69 4.72 5.69 -19.67
CA VAL A 69 4.40 5.30 -18.30
C VAL A 69 3.28 6.17 -17.75
N MET A 70 3.35 7.50 -17.91
CA MET A 70 2.28 8.41 -17.48
C MET A 70 0.98 8.14 -18.24
N SER A 71 1.05 7.82 -19.54
CA SER A 71 -0.12 7.43 -20.34
C SER A 71 -0.76 6.12 -19.85
N PHE A 72 0.06 5.12 -19.47
CA PHE A 72 -0.43 3.89 -18.85
C PHE A 72 -1.18 4.20 -17.54
N PHE A 73 -0.59 4.99 -16.64
CA PHE A 73 -1.26 5.37 -15.41
C PHE A 73 -2.53 6.18 -15.66
N ASN A 74 -2.52 7.11 -16.62
CA ASN A 74 -3.71 7.87 -16.99
C ASN A 74 -4.84 6.99 -17.54
N THR A 75 -4.53 5.87 -18.19
CA THR A 75 -5.55 4.99 -18.78
C THR A 75 -6.17 4.04 -17.76
N TYR A 76 -5.34 3.46 -16.89
CA TYR A 76 -5.78 2.43 -15.93
C TYR A 76 -6.12 2.99 -14.54
N PHE A 77 -5.54 4.13 -14.16
CA PHE A 77 -5.75 4.82 -12.87
C PHE A 77 -6.41 6.18 -13.12
N ASN A 78 -7.65 6.12 -13.62
CA ASN A 78 -8.49 7.28 -13.91
C ASN A 78 -8.86 8.08 -12.65
N ASP A 79 -9.44 9.27 -12.85
CA ASP A 79 -9.81 10.18 -11.76
C ASP A 79 -10.76 9.54 -10.74
N ASP A 80 -11.79 8.82 -11.22
CA ASP A 80 -12.77 8.17 -10.34
C ASP A 80 -12.11 7.10 -9.45
N PHE A 81 -11.21 6.31 -10.03
CA PHE A 81 -10.47 5.27 -9.29
C PHE A 81 -9.60 5.88 -8.20
N MET A 82 -8.90 6.97 -8.53
CA MET A 82 -8.03 7.65 -7.58
C MET A 82 -8.84 8.38 -6.50
N ALA A 83 -9.94 9.03 -6.86
CA ALA A 83 -10.84 9.70 -5.92
C ALA A 83 -11.50 8.72 -4.94
N GLU A 84 -11.88 7.52 -5.38
CA GLU A 84 -12.42 6.49 -4.51
C GLU A 84 -11.39 5.96 -3.51
N ARG A 85 -10.11 5.88 -3.90
CA ARG A 85 -9.04 5.38 -3.02
C ARG A 85 -8.52 6.45 -2.05
N PHE A 86 -8.49 7.71 -2.48
CA PHE A 86 -7.92 8.84 -1.75
C PHE A 86 -8.99 9.88 -1.36
N GLN A 87 -10.14 9.42 -0.84
CA GLN A 87 -11.33 10.25 -0.57
C GLN A 87 -11.08 11.45 0.36
N THR A 88 -10.15 11.33 1.30
CA THR A 88 -9.84 12.39 2.27
C THR A 88 -8.69 13.29 1.83
N MET A 89 -8.12 13.07 0.65
CA MET A 89 -6.98 13.82 0.14
C MET A 89 -7.45 15.01 -0.71
N SER A 90 -6.93 16.20 -0.41
CA SER A 90 -7.12 17.40 -1.23
C SER A 90 -5.85 17.69 -2.01
N LEU A 91 -5.98 17.77 -3.32
CA LEU A 91 -4.90 18.05 -4.26
C LEU A 91 -4.98 19.51 -4.72
N ASP A 92 -3.90 20.27 -4.57
CA ASP A 92 -3.82 21.68 -5.01
C ASP A 92 -3.07 21.76 -6.36
N PRO A 93 -3.78 21.81 -7.49
CA PRO A 93 -3.15 21.74 -8.82
C PRO A 93 -2.16 22.88 -9.10
N GLY A 94 -2.23 24.00 -8.35
CA GLY A 94 -1.25 25.09 -8.46
C GLY A 94 0.14 24.76 -7.91
N LYS A 95 0.29 23.64 -7.20
CA LYS A 95 1.57 23.13 -6.66
C LYS A 95 2.05 21.87 -7.34
N ALA A 96 1.50 21.53 -8.51
CA ALA A 96 2.04 20.44 -9.31
C ALA A 96 3.53 20.68 -9.57
N GLY A 97 4.38 19.71 -9.21
CA GLY A 97 5.84 19.84 -9.23
C GLY A 97 6.46 19.96 -10.64
N ARG A 98 5.61 20.13 -11.66
CA ARG A 98 5.96 20.30 -13.07
C ARG A 98 5.45 21.69 -13.51
N LEU A 99 6.04 22.74 -12.93
CA LEU A 99 5.99 24.12 -13.40
C LEU A 99 7.35 24.48 -14.01
#